data_AF-X1HAX8-F1
#
_entry.id   AF-X1HAX8-F1
#
_cell.length_a   1.000
_cell.length_b   1.000
_cell.length_c   1.000
_cell.angle_alpha   90.00
_cell.angle_beta   90.00
_cell.angle_gamma   90.00
#
_symmetry.space_group_name_H-M   'P 1'
#
loop_
_entity.id
_entity.type
_entity.pdbx_description
1 polymer ?
#
loop_
_entity_poly.entity_id
_entity_poly.type
_entity_poly.pdbx_seq_one_letter_code
_entity_poly.pdbx_strand_id
1 'polypeptide(L)'
;CGVEVARAKVRRERMGHIELACPVSHIWFAKGIPSRLGLLLDLSLRNLERVLYFSHYIITSIDEEARREAIKQLEEGDSREIADIRLISILY
;
A
#
# COMPACT_ATOMS: atom_id res chain seq x y z
N CYS A 1 11.71 -43.87 6.94
CA CYS A 1 10.60 -43.14 6.30
C CYS A 1 10.12 -41.91 7.09
N GLY A 2 10.63 -41.62 8.30
CA GLY A 2 10.27 -40.38 9.03
C GLY A 2 8.83 -40.33 9.57
N VAL A 3 8.13 -41.48 9.55
CA VAL A 3 6.74 -41.58 10.02
C VAL A 3 6.73 -42.09 11.45
N GLU A 4 6.00 -41.41 12.31
CA GLU A 4 5.71 -41.85 13.67
C GLU A 4 4.63 -42.94 13.67
N VAL A 5 4.84 -44.02 14.43
CA VAL A 5 3.86 -45.10 14.58
C VAL A 5 2.83 -44.71 15.63
N ALA A 6 1.65 -44.31 15.18
CA ALA A 6 0.54 -43.89 16.04
C ALA A 6 -0.80 -44.47 15.55
N ARG A 7 -1.83 -44.40 16.41
CA ARG A 7 -3.19 -44.78 16.01
C ARG A 7 -3.66 -43.89 14.86
N ALA A 8 -4.36 -44.46 13.88
CA ALA A 8 -4.86 -43.73 12.71
C ALA A 8 -5.69 -42.48 13.05
N LYS A 9 -6.30 -42.41 14.24
CA LYS A 9 -7.06 -41.26 14.75
C LYS A 9 -6.27 -39.95 14.69
N VAL A 10 -4.95 -39.97 14.93
CA VAL A 10 -4.13 -38.75 15.00
C VAL A 10 -4.07 -37.98 13.68
N ARG A 11 -4.32 -38.65 12.54
CA ARG A 11 -4.34 -38.01 11.21
C ARG A 11 -5.46 -36.98 11.04
N ARG A 12 -6.49 -37.02 11.89
CA ARG A 12 -7.61 -36.05 11.88
C ARG A 12 -7.34 -34.82 12.76
N GLU A 13 -6.34 -34.89 13.64
CA GLU A 13 -6.03 -33.85 14.63
C GLU A 13 -4.75 -33.07 14.25
N ARG A 14 -3.85 -33.69 13.48
CA ARG A 14 -2.61 -33.04 13.03
C ARG A 14 -2.88 -32.07 11.89
N MET A 15 -2.52 -30.81 12.10
CA MET A 15 -2.63 -29.75 11.09
C MET A 15 -1.36 -29.68 10.25
N GLY A 16 -1.54 -29.57 8.93
CA GLY A 16 -0.50 -29.10 8.02
C GLY A 16 -0.62 -27.59 7.82
N HIS A 17 0.43 -26.96 7.29
CA HIS A 17 0.38 -25.58 6.84
C HIS A 17 1.10 -25.43 5.51
N ILE A 18 0.80 -24.34 4.80
CA ILE A 18 1.46 -23.96 3.57
C ILE A 18 2.18 -22.64 3.84
N GLU A 19 3.46 -22.60 3.50
CA GLU A 19 4.26 -21.38 3.55
C GLU A 19 4.04 -20.59 2.25
N LEU A 20 3.51 -19.38 2.37
CA LEU A 20 3.23 -18.52 1.22
C LEU A 20 4.47 -17.68 0.89
N ALA A 21 4.75 -17.53 -0.40
CA ALA A 21 5.85 -16.67 -0.87
C ALA A 21 5.61 -15.18 -0.58
N CYS A 22 4.36 -14.75 -0.44
CA CYS A 22 3.99 -13.40 -0.05
C CYS A 22 2.82 -13.40 0.96
N PRO A 23 2.69 -12.35 1.77
CA PRO A 23 1.56 -12.23 2.69
C PRO A 23 0.24 -12.05 1.92
N VAL A 24 -0.82 -12.70 2.40
CA VAL A 24 -2.17 -12.61 1.83
C VAL A 24 -3.15 -12.16 2.90
N SER A 25 -4.08 -11.28 2.52
CA SER A 25 -5.15 -10.85 3.40
C SER A 25 -6.28 -11.88 3.46
N HIS A 26 -6.73 -12.21 4.66
CA HIS A 26 -7.87 -13.11 4.83
C HIS A 26 -9.19 -12.39 4.52
N ILE A 27 -9.98 -12.95 3.61
CA ILE A 27 -11.19 -12.31 3.03
C ILE A 27 -12.20 -11.82 4.09
N TRP A 28 -12.38 -12.53 5.19
CA TRP A 28 -13.29 -12.13 6.28
C TRP A 28 -12.92 -10.80 6.95
N PHE A 29 -11.65 -10.40 6.94
CA PHE A 29 -11.21 -9.13 7.54
C PHE A 29 -11.15 -7.99 6.50
N ALA A 30 -10.93 -8.34 5.23
CA ALA A 30 -10.91 -7.39 4.12
C ALA A 30 -12.32 -6.99 3.65
N LYS A 31 -13.19 -7.97 3.37
CA LYS A 31 -14.52 -7.76 2.77
C LYS A 31 -15.70 -7.81 3.76
N GLY A 32 -15.43 -8.07 5.04
CA GLY A 32 -16.46 -7.93 6.08
C GLY A 32 -17.05 -6.53 6.05
N ILE A 33 -18.34 -6.38 6.35
CA ILE A 33 -19.00 -5.07 6.44
C ILE A 33 -19.36 -4.83 7.92
N PRO A 34 -18.77 -3.81 8.58
CA PRO A 34 -17.69 -2.95 8.11
C PRO A 34 -16.34 -3.68 8.02
N SER A 35 -15.45 -3.21 7.13
CA SER A 35 -14.14 -3.84 6.95
C SER A 35 -13.28 -3.59 8.18
N ARG A 36 -12.86 -4.65 8.86
CA ARG A 36 -11.98 -4.52 10.04
C ARG A 36 -10.63 -3.92 9.67
N LEU A 37 -10.08 -4.30 8.52
CA LEU A 37 -8.86 -3.70 7.99
C LEU A 37 -9.08 -2.25 7.55
N GLY A 38 -10.21 -1.97 6.89
CA GLY A 38 -10.56 -0.61 6.49
C GLY A 38 -10.67 0.34 7.69
N LEU A 39 -11.35 -0.10 8.76
CA LEU A 39 -11.49 0.68 10.00
C LEU A 39 -10.14 0.92 10.69
N LEU A 40 -9.27 -0.10 10.73
CA LEU A 40 -7.97 0.02 11.39
C LEU A 40 -7.02 1.01 10.67
N LEU A 41 -7.09 1.03 9.34
CA LEU A 41 -6.21 1.85 8.50
C LEU A 41 -6.84 3.18 8.06
N ASP A 42 -8.05 3.48 8.54
CA ASP A 42 -8.88 4.61 8.09
C ASP A 42 -9.03 4.67 6.55
N LEU A 43 -9.26 3.51 5.95
CA LEU A 43 -9.48 3.34 4.50
C LEU A 43 -10.92 2.93 4.23
N SER A 44 -11.51 3.56 3.20
CA SER A 44 -12.77 3.05 2.64
C SER A 44 -12.58 1.63 2.09
N LEU A 45 -13.62 0.80 2.18
CA LEU A 45 -13.60 -0.57 1.64
C LEU A 45 -13.13 -0.60 0.17
N ARG A 46 -13.61 0.36 -0.64
CA ARG A 46 -13.22 0.49 -2.04
C ARG A 46 -11.73 0.75 -2.23
N ASN A 47 -11.13 1.63 -1.43
CA ASN A 47 -9.71 1.93 -1.52
C ASN A 47 -8.86 0.73 -1.07
N LEU A 48 -9.28 0.06 0.01
CA LEU A 48 -8.61 -1.15 0.47
C LEU A 48 -8.63 -2.26 -0.59
N GLU A 49 -9.79 -2.51 -1.23
CA GLU A 49 -9.90 -3.50 -2.30
C GLU A 49 -8.98 -3.17 -3.49
N ARG A 50 -8.90 -1.89 -3.89
CA ARG A 50 -8.01 -1.47 -4.99
C ARG A 50 -6.53 -1.78 -4.69
N VAL A 51 -6.08 -1.63 -3.46
CA VAL A 51 -4.72 -1.99 -3.06
C VAL A 51 -4.53 -3.50 -3.00
N LEU A 52 -5.47 -4.24 -2.40
CA LEU A 52 -5.40 -5.70 -2.28
C LEU A 52 -5.43 -6.43 -3.62
N TYR A 53 -6.13 -5.88 -4.61
CA TYR A 53 -6.20 -6.41 -5.97
C TYR A 53 -5.19 -5.76 -6.92
N PHE A 54 -4.14 -5.10 -6.39
CA PHE A 54 -3.04 -4.53 -7.17
C PHE A 54 -3.47 -3.52 -8.25
N SER A 55 -4.60 -2.85 -8.05
CA SER A 55 -5.08 -1.79 -8.96
C SER A 55 -4.47 -0.42 -8.64
N HIS A 56 -4.15 -0.16 -7.37
CA HIS A 56 -3.56 1.09 -6.91
C HIS A 56 -2.44 0.81 -5.92
N TYR A 57 -1.42 1.67 -5.91
CA TYR A 57 -0.38 1.65 -4.90
C TYR A 57 -0.84 2.40 -3.65
N ILE A 58 -0.25 2.03 -2.51
CA ILE A 58 -0.35 2.77 -1.25
C ILE A 58 1.06 3.20 -0.83
N ILE A 59 1.21 4.48 -0.47
CA ILE A 59 2.48 4.99 0.04
C ILE A 59 2.61 4.58 1.50
N THR A 60 3.64 3.81 1.83
CA THR A 60 3.88 3.30 3.18
C THR A 60 4.77 4.21 4.01
N SER A 61 5.62 5.00 3.36
CA SER A 61 6.56 5.93 4.00
C SER A 61 6.98 7.00 3.01
N ILE A 62 7.36 8.17 3.53
CA ILE A 62 7.83 9.32 2.76
C ILE A 62 9.07 9.87 3.46
N ASP A 63 10.11 10.19 2.69
CA ASP A 63 11.23 11.00 3.17
C ASP A 63 10.83 12.48 3.16
N GLU A 64 10.67 13.05 4.35
CA GLU A 64 10.20 14.41 4.55
C GLU A 64 11.23 15.48 4.17
N GLU A 65 12.52 15.20 4.30
CA GLU A 65 13.58 16.14 3.94
C GLU A 65 13.68 16.25 2.42
N ALA A 66 13.78 15.10 1.76
CA ALA A 66 13.80 15.04 0.30
C ALA A 66 12.52 15.63 -0.30
N ARG A 67 11.36 15.37 0.31
CA ARG A 67 10.09 15.97 -0.13
C ARG A 67 10.12 17.49 -0.04
N ARG A 68 10.60 18.05 1.08
CA ARG A 68 10.63 19.50 1.28
C ARG A 68 11.59 20.18 0.31
N GLU A 69 12.75 19.58 0.07
CA GLU A 69 13.71 20.10 -0.89
C GLU A 69 13.14 20.06 -2.32
N ALA A 70 12.51 18.95 -2.70
CA ALA A 70 11.86 18.83 -4.00
C ALA A 70 10.75 19.89 -4.19
N ILE A 71 9.93 20.14 -3.17
CA ILE A 71 8.88 21.18 -3.22
C ILE A 71 9.52 22.56 -3.43
N LYS A 72 10.58 22.89 -2.70
CA LYS A 72 11.27 24.17 -2.82
C LYS A 72 11.86 24.38 -4.22
N GLN A 73 12.47 23.34 -4.79
CA GLN A 73 13.03 23.41 -6.14
C GLN A 73 11.94 23.65 -7.20
N LEU A 74 10.76 23.03 -7.03
CA LEU A 74 9.61 23.25 -7.92
C LEU A 74 9.10 24.70 -7.80
N GLU A 75 8.93 25.23 -6.59
CA GLU A 75 8.47 26.61 -6.36
C GLU A 75 9.44 27.65 -6.95
N GLU A 76 10.74 27.41 -6.83
CA GLU A 76 11.77 28.25 -7.45
C GLU A 76 11.71 28.19 -8.98
N GLY A 77 11.42 27.01 -9.55
CA GLY A 77 11.23 26.80 -10.98
C GLY A 77 10.01 27.55 -11.52
N ASP A 78 8.85 27.36 -10.90
CA ASP A 78 7.60 28.02 -11.26
C ASP A 78 7.74 29.55 -11.20
N SER A 79 8.44 30.05 -10.17
CA SER A 79 8.68 31.49 -10.00
C SER A 79 9.55 32.08 -11.12
N ARG A 80 10.55 31.32 -11.61
CA ARG A 80 11.39 31.73 -12.74
C ARG A 80 10.61 31.74 -14.05
N GLU A 81 9.83 30.69 -14.33
CA GLU A 81 8.98 30.64 -15.53
C GLU A 81 7.97 31.80 -15.57
N ILE A 82 7.33 32.12 -14.44
CA ILE A 82 6.40 33.26 -14.35
C ILE A 82 7.12 34.58 -14.64
N ALA A 83 8.36 34.74 -14.15
CA ALA A 83 9.16 35.94 -14.40
C ALA A 83 9.52 36.08 -15.88
N ASP A 84 9.90 34.98 -16.53
CA ASP A 84 10.23 34.94 -17.96
C ASP A 84 9.01 35.25 -18.84
N ILE A 85 7.84 34.67 -18.52
CA ILE A 85 6.58 34.97 -19.22
C ILE A 85 6.19 36.45 -19.07
N ARG A 86 6.36 37.02 -17.87
CA ARG A 86 6.09 38.45 -17.63
C ARG A 86 7.05 39.34 -18.40
N LEU A 87 8.33 38.98 -18.49
CA LEU A 87 9.32 39.72 -19.29
C LEU A 87 8.94 39.73 -20.77
N ILE A 88 8.54 38.57 -21.32
CA ILE A 88 8.08 38.48 -22.72
C ILE A 88 6.83 39.36 -22.94
N SER A 89 5.87 39.34 -22.00
CA SER A 89 4.66 40.17 -22.11
C SER A 89 4.91 41.69 -22.01
N ILE A 90 6.04 42.12 -21.43
CA ILE A 90 6.42 43.54 -21.37
C ILE A 90 7.21 43.97 -22.61
N LEU A 91 7.83 43.00 -23.29
CA LEU A 91 8.67 43.21 -24.47
C LEU A 91 7.91 43.15 -25.81
N TYR A 92 6.63 42.78 -25.81
CA TYR A 92 5.71 42.77 -26.96
C TYR A 92 4.52 43.71 -26.70
#